data_AF-A0A349X866-F1
#
_entry.id   AF-A0A349X866-F1
#
_cell.length_a   1.000
_cell.length_b   1.000
_cell.length_c   1.000
_cell.angle_alpha   90.00
_cell.angle_beta   90.00
_cell.angle_gamma   90.00
#
_symmetry.space_group_name_H-M   'P 1'
#
loop_
_entity.id
_entity.type
_entity.pdbx_description
1 polymer ?
#
loop_
_entity_poly.entity_id
_entity_poly.type
_entity_poly.pdbx_seq_one_letter_code
_entity_poly.pdbx_strand_id
1 'polypeptide(L)' 'KGDRDPGYGSTCKLISESALCLLNEASDTPGGIWTTAPALGNHLINRLQEHAGVSFEIES' A
#
# COMPACT_ATOMS: atom_id res chain seq x y z
N LYS A 1 10.22 -1.56 7.43
CA LYS A 1 9.99 -2.27 8.72
C LYS A 1 8.51 -2.12 9.09
N GLY A 2 7.86 -3.07 9.77
CA GLY A 2 6.43 -3.02 10.09
C GLY A 2 6.15 -3.26 11.56
N ASP A 3 5.11 -2.60 12.10
CA ASP A 3 4.75 -2.68 13.53
C ASP A 3 3.66 -3.74 13.81
N ARG A 4 3.98 -4.63 14.78
CA ARG A 4 3.28 -5.82 15.33
C ARG A 4 3.48 -7.19 14.64
N ASP A 5 3.80 -8.19 15.47
CA ASP A 5 3.87 -9.65 15.23
C ASP A 5 2.63 -10.25 14.53
N PRO A 6 2.69 -11.51 14.04
CA PRO A 6 3.37 -12.01 12.84
C PRO A 6 2.57 -11.63 11.58
N GLY A 7 3.22 -11.37 10.43
CA GLY A 7 2.69 -11.31 9.05
C GLY A 7 1.25 -10.79 8.81
N TYR A 8 0.22 -11.50 9.28
CA TYR A 8 -1.20 -11.21 9.15
C TYR A 8 -1.60 -9.77 9.49
N GLY A 9 -1.10 -9.18 10.58
CA GLY A 9 -1.43 -7.80 10.93
C GLY A 9 -0.98 -6.82 9.83
N SER A 10 0.26 -6.94 9.39
CA SER A 10 0.82 -6.15 8.30
C SER A 10 0.16 -6.44 6.95
N THR A 11 -0.18 -7.69 6.66
CA THR A 11 -0.90 -8.08 5.44
C THR A 11 -2.31 -7.48 5.42
N CYS A 12 -3.07 -7.54 6.52
CA CYS A 12 -4.40 -6.96 6.61
C CYS A 12 -4.37 -5.43 6.41
N LYS A 13 -3.38 -4.77 7.01
CA LYS A 13 -3.16 -3.33 6.79
C LYS A 13 -2.83 -3.04 5.33
N LEU A 14 -1.94 -3.83 4.71
CA LEU A 14 -1.61 -3.68 3.29
C LEU A 14 -2.84 -3.81 2.38
N ILE A 15 -3.67 -4.83 2.60
CA ILE A 15 -4.90 -5.04 1.81
C ILE A 15 -5.87 -3.87 2.03
N SER A 16 -6.08 -3.45 3.28
CA SER A 16 -7.00 -2.36 3.62
C SER A 16 -6.55 -1.04 2.99
N GLU A 17 -5.28 -0.70 3.13
CA GLU A 17 -4.72 0.52 2.53
C GLU A 17 -4.68 0.45 1.00
N SER A 18 -4.50 -0.74 0.40
CA SER A 18 -4.58 -0.90 -1.07
C SER A 18 -6.00 -0.65 -1.59
N ALA A 19 -7.02 -1.13 -0.87
CA ALA A 19 -8.41 -0.89 -1.23
C ALA A 19 -8.79 0.60 -1.12
N LEU A 20 -8.36 1.26 -0.03
CA LEU A 20 -8.55 2.70 0.15
C LEU A 20 -7.79 3.50 -0.91
N CYS A 21 -6.56 3.08 -1.26
CA CYS A 21 -5.75 3.70 -2.30
C CYS A 21 -6.43 3.64 -3.67
N LEU A 22 -7.01 2.48 -4.01
CA LEU A 22 -7.74 2.29 -5.25
C LEU A 22 -8.99 3.18 -5.32
N LEU A 23 -9.68 3.34 -4.19
CA LEU A 23 -10.91 4.13 -4.13
C LEU A 23 -10.66 5.64 -4.24
N ASN A 24 -9.61 6.17 -3.58
CA ASN A 24 -9.46 7.61 -3.43
C ASN A 24 -8.34 8.21 -4.31
N GLU A 25 -7.33 7.44 -4.70
CA GLU A 25 -6.12 7.98 -5.35
C GLU A 25 -5.81 7.37 -6.74
N ALA A 26 -6.50 6.30 -7.16
CA ALA A 26 -6.20 5.61 -8.42
C ALA A 26 -7.04 6.10 -9.62
N SER A 27 -7.27 7.41 -9.74
CA SER A 27 -8.08 8.00 -10.84
C SER A 27 -7.52 7.68 -12.24
N ASP A 28 -6.21 7.48 -12.32
CA ASP A 28 -5.49 7.25 -13.57
C ASP A 28 -5.32 5.75 -13.89
N THR A 29 -5.99 4.89 -13.13
CA THR A 29 -5.99 3.43 -13.33
C THR A 29 -7.28 3.00 -14.05
N PRO A 30 -7.30 2.94 -15.40
CA PRO A 30 -8.48 2.49 -16.13
C PRO A 30 -8.76 1.01 -15.84
N GLY A 31 -9.97 0.55 -16.20
CA GLY A 31 -10.39 -0.84 -15.97
C GLY A 31 -9.40 -1.87 -16.55
N GLY A 32 -9.24 -3.01 -15.88
CA GLY A 32 -8.31 -4.06 -16.27
C GLY A 32 -7.76 -4.82 -15.07
N ILE A 33 -6.72 -5.63 -15.31
CA ILE A 33 -5.97 -6.33 -14.27
C ILE A 33 -4.61 -5.66 -14.14
N TRP A 34 -4.37 -5.05 -12.99
CA TRP A 34 -3.14 -4.32 -12.69
C TRP A 34 -2.35 -4.99 -11.58
N THR A 35 -1.04 -4.83 -11.63
CA THR A 35 -0.18 -5.05 -10.46
C THR A 35 -0.11 -3.77 -9.62
N THR A 36 0.25 -3.91 -8.35
CA THR A 36 0.24 -2.82 -7.36
C THR A 36 1.12 -1.62 -7.76
N ALA A 37 2.29 -1.87 -8.35
CA ALA A 37 3.23 -0.81 -8.71
C ALA A 37 2.65 0.20 -9.72
N PRO A 38 2.16 -0.21 -10.91
CA PRO A 38 1.58 0.72 -11.88
C PRO A 38 0.21 1.29 -11.48
N ALA A 39 -0.58 0.59 -10.65
CA ALA A 39 -1.89 1.09 -10.22
C ALA A 39 -1.82 2.08 -9.06
N LEU A 40 -0.99 1.80 -8.06
CA LEU A 40 -1.04 2.50 -6.77
C LEU A 40 0.28 3.18 -6.38
N GLY A 41 1.42 2.59 -6.78
CA GLY A 41 2.76 3.19 -6.68
C GLY A 41 3.02 3.98 -5.38
N ASN A 42 3.42 5.24 -5.53
CA ASN A 42 3.74 6.12 -4.41
C ASN A 42 2.53 6.46 -3.53
N HIS A 43 1.31 6.45 -4.06
CA HIS A 43 0.12 6.70 -3.24
C HIS A 43 -0.01 5.64 -2.16
N LEU A 44 0.15 4.36 -2.51
CA LEU A 44 0.09 3.27 -1.53
C LEU A 44 1.26 3.33 -0.55
N ILE A 45 2.47 3.65 -1.01
CA ILE A 45 3.65 3.80 -0.13
C ILE A 45 3.38 4.83 0.96
N ASN A 46 2.90 6.02 0.58
CA ASN A 46 2.61 7.10 1.51
C ASN A 46 1.53 6.69 2.53
N ARG A 47 0.43 6.07 2.07
CA ARG A 47 -0.64 5.58 2.95
C ARG A 47 -0.14 4.56 3.98
N LEU A 48 0.73 3.64 3.56
CA LEU A 48 1.29 2.62 4.46
C LEU A 48 2.21 3.25 5.53
N GLN A 49 2.96 4.28 5.18
CA GLN A 49 3.77 5.04 6.13
C GLN A 49 2.90 5.81 7.12
N GLU A 50 1.86 6.49 6.64
CA GLU A 50 1.00 7.37 7.44
C GLU A 50 0.00 6.61 8.33
N HIS A 51 -0.50 5.46 7.86
CA HIS A 51 -1.66 4.80 8.47
C HIS A 51 -1.41 3.35 8.90
N ALA A 52 -0.44 2.65 8.31
CA ALA A 52 -0.17 1.24 8.61
C ALA A 52 1.01 1.03 9.56
N GLY A 53 1.80 2.07 9.86
CA GLY A 53 3.04 1.94 10.64
C GLY A 53 4.12 1.13 9.92
N VAL A 54 4.15 1.23 8.58
CA VAL A 54 5.14 0.57 7.73
C VAL A 54 6.14 1.60 7.23
N SER A 55 7.43 1.39 7.45
CA SER A 55 8.50 2.22 6.90
C SER A 55 9.20 1.55 5.72
N PHE A 56 9.68 2.36 4.77
CA PHE A 56 10.46 1.94 3.62
C PHE A 56 11.82 2.61 3.66
N GLU A 57 12.87 1.86 3.33
CA GLU A 57 14.26 2.33 3.25
C GLU A 57 14.84 1.78 1.94
N ILE A 58 15.64 2.55 1.21
CA ILE A 58 16.38 2.05 0.05
C ILE A 58 17.60 1.31 0.59
N GLU A 59 17.74 0.04 0.23
CA GLU A 59 18.90 -0.77 0.60
C GLU A 59 20.12 -0.32 -0.21
N SER A 60 21.27 -0.16 0.45
CA SER A 60 22.55 0.27 -0.14
C SER A 60 23.54 -0.89 -0.22
#